data_AF-A0A357B1L4-F1
#
_entry.id   AF-A0A357B1L4-F1
#
_cell.length_a   1.000
_cell.length_b   1.000
_cell.length_c   1.000
_cell.angle_alpha   90.00
_cell.angle_beta   90.00
_cell.angle_gamma   90.00
#
_symmetry.space_group_name_H-M   'P 1'
#
loop_
_entity.id
_entity.type
_entity.pdbx_description
1 polymer ?
#
loop_
_entity_poly.entity_id
_entity_poly.type
_entity_poly.pdbx_seq_one_letter_code
_entity_poly.pdbx_strand_id
1 'polypeptide(L)'
;MKILKYGSRGAEVQLLQLALNRAGFGPLETDGIFGTVTASALRRFQSANGLAPDAIAGRLTHAALYPWYTGYVNHTIRAGDTLYRLAERYGTSLRAVITANPGLDPTKLQIGDKVVVPLPFPVVPTNIDWSSSLVGYTVRGITARYPFVSDSEYGRSVMGKPLRYLGLGNGSNTVFYNAEHHANEWITTPVLMKFIEELARAYAFGGRIYDMNASEIFEKSRIYIAPAVNPDGMDLVTGALPYGEYYARAMEIASDYPEIPFPSGWKANIYGTDLNLQYPAGWEEARRIKFAQGFTGPAPRDYVGTAPLSAPESLAIYDLTIRLDPALTLSYHTQGRIIYWKYQNFMPPRSLEFAECFAMSSGYALEETPYASGFAGYKDWFIETYNRPGYTIECGLGENPLPMSQFDEIYRENIGILVLAALSC
;
A
#
# COMPACT_ATOMS: atom_id res chain seq x y z
N MET A 1 5.83 -14.60 -11.09
CA MET A 1 5.13 -15.18 -9.92
C MET A 1 5.99 -16.28 -9.34
N LYS A 2 6.18 -16.29 -8.02
CA LYS A 2 7.01 -17.25 -7.29
C LYS A 2 6.35 -18.63 -7.31
N ILE A 3 7.13 -19.70 -7.42
CA ILE A 3 6.60 -21.06 -7.22
C ILE A 3 6.48 -21.30 -5.72
N LEU A 4 5.27 -21.59 -5.24
CA LEU A 4 5.02 -21.97 -3.85
C LEU A 4 4.71 -23.46 -3.76
N LYS A 5 5.31 -24.12 -2.77
CA LYS A 5 5.15 -25.55 -2.49
C LYS A 5 5.34 -25.82 -1.01
N TYR A 6 5.10 -27.06 -0.59
CA TYR A 6 5.35 -27.50 0.79
C TYR A 6 6.69 -26.99 1.34
N GLY A 7 6.65 -26.40 2.54
CA GLY A 7 7.80 -25.78 3.20
C GLY A 7 8.06 -24.31 2.84
N SER A 8 7.38 -23.76 1.82
CA SER A 8 7.42 -22.31 1.55
C SER A 8 6.83 -21.53 2.72
N ARG A 9 7.34 -20.31 2.95
CA ARG A 9 6.89 -19.41 4.03
C ARG A 9 6.77 -17.95 3.57
N GLY A 10 6.08 -17.12 4.36
CA GLY A 10 6.02 -15.66 4.23
C GLY A 10 4.73 -15.14 3.57
N ALA A 11 4.69 -13.83 3.28
CA ALA A 11 3.49 -13.14 2.80
C ALA A 11 2.87 -13.76 1.53
N GLU A 12 3.70 -14.27 0.60
CA GLU A 12 3.20 -14.94 -0.61
C GLU A 12 2.40 -16.22 -0.30
N VAL A 13 2.72 -16.92 0.80
CA VAL A 13 1.94 -18.08 1.26
C VAL A 13 0.64 -17.64 1.92
N GLN A 14 0.66 -16.56 2.70
CA GLN A 14 -0.56 -15.98 3.29
C GLN A 14 -1.53 -15.54 2.19
N LEU A 15 -1.03 -14.92 1.12
CA LEU A 15 -1.82 -14.56 -0.06
C LEU A 15 -2.44 -15.79 -0.75
N LEU A 16 -1.67 -16.88 -0.89
CA LEU A 16 -2.18 -18.15 -1.42
C LEU A 16 -3.29 -18.72 -0.52
N GLN A 17 -3.08 -18.77 0.79
CA GLN A 17 -4.06 -19.26 1.77
C GLN A 17 -5.34 -18.42 1.74
N LEU A 18 -5.22 -17.09 1.71
CA LEU A 18 -6.33 -16.17 1.58
C LEU A 18 -7.12 -16.42 0.28
N ALA A 19 -6.44 -16.59 -0.85
CA ALA A 19 -7.10 -16.85 -2.13
C ALA A 19 -7.82 -18.20 -2.15
N LEU A 20 -7.24 -19.24 -1.55
CA LEU A 20 -7.88 -20.55 -1.38
C LEU A 20 -9.13 -20.45 -0.49
N ASN A 21 -9.07 -19.69 0.60
CA ASN A 21 -10.23 -19.41 1.46
C ASN A 21 -11.34 -18.71 0.67
N ARG A 22 -11.00 -17.63 -0.05
CA ARG A 22 -11.94 -16.88 -0.90
C ARG A 22 -12.55 -17.76 -1.99
N ALA A 23 -11.78 -18.69 -2.55
CA ALA A 23 -12.23 -19.65 -3.55
C ALA A 23 -13.08 -20.81 -2.99
N GLY A 24 -13.32 -20.87 -1.67
CA GLY A 24 -14.14 -21.91 -1.03
C GLY A 24 -13.38 -23.20 -0.70
N PHE A 25 -12.05 -23.20 -0.70
CA PHE A 25 -11.22 -24.37 -0.37
C PHE A 25 -10.66 -24.35 1.07
N GLY A 26 -11.17 -23.44 1.90
CA GLY A 26 -10.86 -23.32 3.34
C GLY A 26 -11.77 -24.15 4.27
N PRO A 27 -11.78 -23.85 5.59
CA PRO A 27 -11.03 -22.77 6.24
C PRO A 27 -9.54 -23.12 6.38
N LEU A 28 -8.67 -22.17 6.02
CA LEU A 28 -7.23 -22.17 6.27
C LEU A 28 -6.89 -21.01 7.21
N GLU A 29 -6.01 -21.26 8.16
CA GLU A 29 -5.27 -20.17 8.79
C GLU A 29 -4.34 -19.53 7.77
N THR A 30 -4.29 -18.20 7.74
CA THR A 30 -3.37 -17.43 6.89
C THR A 30 -2.06 -17.18 7.63
N ASP A 31 -1.46 -18.26 8.15
CA ASP A 31 -0.25 -18.26 8.98
C ASP A 31 1.05 -18.07 8.18
N GLY A 32 0.96 -18.13 6.84
CA GLY A 32 2.12 -18.00 5.95
C GLY A 32 2.98 -19.25 5.93
N ILE A 33 2.49 -20.40 6.38
CA ILE A 33 3.19 -21.69 6.38
C ILE A 33 2.53 -22.62 5.36
N PHE A 34 3.29 -23.01 4.33
CA PHE A 34 2.82 -23.99 3.36
C PHE A 34 3.01 -25.40 3.93
N GLY A 35 2.10 -25.78 4.83
CA GLY A 35 2.02 -27.11 5.45
C GLY A 35 1.12 -28.10 4.71
N THR A 36 0.79 -29.20 5.40
CA THR A 36 -0.06 -30.29 4.88
C THR A 36 -1.50 -29.85 4.61
N VAL A 37 -2.05 -28.95 5.44
CA VAL A 37 -3.41 -28.41 5.30
C VAL A 37 -3.50 -27.54 4.04
N THR A 38 -2.57 -26.61 3.87
CA THR A 38 -2.45 -25.76 2.66
C THR A 38 -2.27 -26.61 1.40
N ALA A 39 -1.38 -27.61 1.44
CA ALA A 39 -1.19 -28.54 0.33
C ALA A 39 -2.49 -29.28 -0.05
N SER A 40 -3.24 -29.76 0.94
CA SER A 40 -4.49 -30.48 0.70
C SER A 40 -5.56 -29.58 0.10
N ALA A 41 -5.70 -28.34 0.58
CA ALA A 41 -6.60 -27.34 -0.01
C ALA A 41 -6.22 -27.01 -1.46
N LEU A 42 -4.91 -26.84 -1.73
CA LEU A 42 -4.44 -26.55 -3.07
C LEU A 42 -4.73 -27.69 -4.06
N ARG A 43 -4.54 -28.96 -3.66
CA ARG A 43 -4.89 -30.10 -4.52
C ARG A 43 -6.38 -30.12 -4.87
N ARG A 44 -7.25 -29.87 -3.88
CA ARG A 44 -8.71 -29.78 -4.14
C ARG A 44 -9.01 -28.65 -5.12
N PHE A 45 -8.41 -27.47 -4.93
CA PHE A 45 -8.56 -26.34 -5.85
C PHE A 45 -8.08 -26.70 -7.26
N GLN A 46 -6.90 -27.31 -7.39
CA GLN A 46 -6.34 -27.73 -8.67
C GLN A 46 -7.27 -28.73 -9.38
N SER A 47 -7.71 -29.79 -8.70
CA SER A 47 -8.65 -30.78 -9.25
C SER A 47 -9.95 -30.13 -9.72
N ALA A 48 -10.54 -29.24 -8.92
CA ALA A 48 -11.79 -28.56 -9.26
C ALA A 48 -11.67 -27.61 -10.46
N ASN A 49 -10.45 -27.16 -10.78
CA ASN A 49 -10.14 -26.27 -11.90
C ASN A 49 -9.45 -26.98 -13.07
N GLY A 50 -9.46 -28.33 -13.10
CA GLY A 50 -8.88 -29.12 -14.18
C GLY A 50 -7.35 -29.02 -14.29
N LEU A 51 -6.67 -28.70 -13.19
CA LEU A 51 -5.22 -28.63 -13.09
C LEU A 51 -4.66 -29.91 -12.46
N ALA A 52 -3.37 -30.19 -12.67
CA ALA A 52 -2.68 -31.27 -11.99
C ALA A 52 -2.66 -31.01 -10.45
N PRO A 53 -3.15 -31.93 -9.61
CA PRO A 53 -3.23 -31.74 -8.16
C PRO A 53 -1.90 -32.08 -7.47
N ASP A 54 -0.83 -31.40 -7.86
CA ASP A 54 0.54 -31.61 -7.38
C ASP A 54 0.89 -30.85 -6.09
N ALA A 55 -0.03 -30.01 -5.60
CA ALA A 55 0.22 -29.08 -4.48
C ALA A 55 1.37 -28.08 -4.75
N ILE A 56 1.61 -27.74 -6.01
CA ILE A 56 2.54 -26.70 -6.43
C ILE A 56 1.73 -25.53 -7.00
N ALA A 57 1.81 -24.38 -6.33
CA ALA A 57 1.30 -23.13 -6.87
C ALA A 57 2.33 -22.57 -7.86
N GLY A 58 2.28 -23.08 -9.08
CA GLY A 58 3.02 -22.57 -10.23
C GLY A 58 2.16 -21.60 -11.06
N ARG A 59 2.66 -21.25 -12.25
CA ARG A 59 2.02 -20.28 -13.16
C ARG A 59 0.53 -20.57 -13.43
N LEU A 60 0.18 -21.82 -13.74
CA LEU A 60 -1.22 -22.18 -14.05
C LEU A 60 -2.13 -22.09 -12.82
N THR A 61 -1.64 -22.54 -11.67
CA THR A 61 -2.36 -22.44 -10.40
C THR A 61 -2.62 -20.99 -10.01
N HIS A 62 -1.61 -20.11 -10.11
CA HIS A 62 -1.79 -18.68 -9.84
C HIS A 62 -2.72 -18.01 -10.87
N ALA A 63 -2.69 -18.41 -12.14
CA ALA A 63 -3.61 -17.90 -13.14
C ALA A 63 -5.07 -18.27 -12.81
N ALA A 64 -5.31 -19.49 -12.34
CA ALA A 64 -6.64 -19.91 -11.88
C ALA A 64 -7.08 -19.20 -10.59
N LEU A 65 -6.14 -18.88 -9.70
CA LEU A 65 -6.41 -18.11 -8.48
C LEU A 65 -6.52 -16.60 -8.69
N TYR A 66 -6.19 -16.10 -9.88
CA TYR A 66 -6.11 -14.67 -10.16
C TYR A 66 -7.36 -13.88 -9.74
N PRO A 67 -8.61 -14.35 -10.00
CA PRO A 67 -9.81 -13.64 -9.52
C PRO A 67 -9.87 -13.46 -8.01
N TRP A 68 -9.29 -14.39 -7.24
CA TRP A 68 -9.30 -14.38 -5.78
C TRP A 68 -8.17 -13.52 -5.18
N TYR A 69 -7.16 -13.19 -5.99
CA TYR A 69 -6.17 -12.15 -5.67
C TYR A 69 -6.71 -10.74 -5.95
N THR A 70 -7.37 -10.53 -7.09
CA THR A 70 -7.83 -9.20 -7.51
C THR A 70 -9.26 -8.86 -7.11
N GLY A 71 -10.08 -9.84 -6.73
CA GLY A 71 -11.47 -9.61 -6.34
C GLY A 71 -12.43 -9.37 -7.50
N TYR A 72 -12.13 -9.78 -8.73
CA TYR A 72 -13.09 -9.71 -9.83
C TYR A 72 -12.82 -10.81 -10.86
N VAL A 73 -13.84 -11.13 -11.65
CA VAL A 73 -13.72 -11.98 -12.84
C VAL A 73 -13.98 -11.18 -14.11
N ASN A 74 -13.26 -11.51 -15.18
CA ASN A 74 -13.58 -11.04 -16.52
C ASN A 74 -14.51 -12.07 -17.18
N HIS A 75 -15.82 -11.83 -17.11
CA HIS A 75 -16.83 -12.67 -17.73
C HIS A 75 -16.96 -12.34 -19.22
N THR A 76 -17.16 -13.35 -20.07
CA THR A 76 -17.46 -13.15 -21.50
C THR A 76 -18.91 -13.51 -21.73
N ILE A 77 -19.74 -12.56 -22.13
CA ILE A 77 -21.18 -12.75 -22.32
C ILE A 77 -21.44 -13.93 -23.27
N ARG A 78 -22.33 -14.82 -22.84
CA ARG A 78 -22.88 -15.94 -23.61
C ARG A 78 -24.38 -15.78 -23.77
N ALA A 79 -24.96 -16.62 -24.64
CA ALA A 79 -26.39 -16.66 -24.85
C ALA A 79 -27.14 -16.87 -23.51
N GLY A 80 -28.07 -15.97 -23.22
CA GLY A 80 -28.89 -16.02 -22.01
C GLY A 80 -28.28 -15.37 -20.77
N ASP A 81 -27.05 -14.84 -20.84
CA ASP A 81 -26.51 -14.00 -19.76
C ASP A 81 -27.23 -12.64 -19.72
N THR A 82 -27.45 -12.14 -18.52
CA THR A 82 -27.84 -10.75 -18.23
C THR A 82 -26.98 -10.26 -17.08
N LEU A 83 -26.78 -8.94 -16.93
CA LEU A 83 -26.01 -8.44 -15.78
C LEU A 83 -26.60 -8.88 -14.43
N TYR A 84 -27.93 -9.01 -14.35
CA TYR A 84 -28.62 -9.51 -13.16
C TYR A 84 -28.26 -10.99 -12.88
N ARG A 85 -28.37 -11.87 -13.87
CA ARG A 85 -28.02 -13.30 -13.72
C ARG A 85 -26.54 -13.50 -13.41
N LEU A 86 -25.66 -12.66 -13.96
CA LEU A 86 -24.24 -12.67 -13.63
C LEU A 86 -24.02 -12.24 -12.18
N ALA A 87 -24.70 -11.17 -11.73
CA ALA A 87 -24.61 -10.74 -10.34
C ALA A 87 -25.02 -11.86 -9.37
N GLU A 88 -26.16 -12.53 -9.62
CA GLU A 88 -26.59 -13.70 -8.83
C GLU A 88 -25.58 -14.85 -8.87
N ARG A 89 -25.10 -15.23 -10.08
CA ARG A 89 -24.14 -16.33 -10.25
C ARG A 89 -22.85 -16.12 -9.46
N TYR A 90 -22.35 -14.89 -9.41
CA TYR A 90 -21.09 -14.55 -8.73
C TYR A 90 -21.29 -14.02 -7.31
N GLY A 91 -22.53 -13.98 -6.80
CA GLY A 91 -22.85 -13.53 -5.45
C GLY A 91 -22.68 -12.03 -5.21
N THR A 92 -22.72 -11.21 -6.26
CA THR A 92 -22.56 -9.75 -6.19
C THR A 92 -23.88 -9.01 -6.48
N SER A 93 -23.86 -7.68 -6.51
CA SER A 93 -25.04 -6.88 -6.83
C SER A 93 -25.02 -6.37 -8.27
N LEU A 94 -26.20 -6.22 -8.87
CA LEU A 94 -26.34 -5.58 -10.19
C LEU A 94 -25.66 -4.20 -10.22
N ARG A 95 -25.82 -3.42 -9.14
CA ARG A 95 -25.19 -2.10 -9.01
C ARG A 95 -23.66 -2.20 -9.06
N ALA A 96 -23.05 -3.16 -8.37
CA ALA A 96 -21.60 -3.36 -8.43
C ALA A 96 -21.11 -3.72 -9.85
N VAL A 97 -21.87 -4.55 -10.57
CA VAL A 97 -21.55 -4.88 -11.98
C VAL A 97 -21.67 -3.64 -12.86
N ILE A 98 -22.73 -2.84 -12.72
CA ILE A 98 -22.89 -1.59 -13.50
C ILE A 98 -21.76 -0.60 -13.18
N THR A 99 -21.45 -0.39 -11.89
CA THR A 99 -20.37 0.52 -11.45
C THR A 99 -19.02 0.13 -12.07
N ALA A 100 -18.70 -1.16 -12.14
CA ALA A 100 -17.46 -1.65 -12.72
C ALA A 100 -17.41 -1.53 -14.25
N ASN A 101 -18.54 -1.28 -14.92
CA ASN A 101 -18.64 -1.26 -16.38
C ASN A 101 -19.44 -0.03 -16.87
N PRO A 102 -18.96 1.21 -16.65
CA PRO A 102 -19.70 2.44 -16.96
C PRO A 102 -20.04 2.62 -18.45
N GLY A 103 -19.35 1.92 -19.36
CA GLY A 103 -19.59 1.97 -20.81
C GLY A 103 -20.55 0.90 -21.35
N LEU A 104 -21.04 -0.03 -20.51
CA LEU A 104 -21.95 -1.10 -20.96
C LEU A 104 -23.41 -0.69 -20.78
N ASP A 105 -24.20 -0.83 -21.85
CA ASP A 105 -25.67 -0.73 -21.80
C ASP A 105 -26.25 -2.11 -21.41
N PRO A 106 -26.86 -2.27 -20.22
CA PRO A 106 -27.37 -3.55 -19.75
C PRO A 106 -28.44 -4.17 -20.66
N THR A 107 -29.08 -3.36 -21.52
CA THR A 107 -30.15 -3.79 -22.44
C THR A 107 -29.64 -4.22 -23.81
N LYS A 108 -28.35 -3.98 -24.12
CA LYS A 108 -27.75 -4.22 -25.44
C LYS A 108 -26.51 -5.12 -25.38
N LEU A 109 -26.41 -5.97 -24.37
CA LEU A 109 -25.30 -6.93 -24.24
C LEU A 109 -25.22 -7.83 -25.47
N GLN A 110 -24.02 -7.94 -26.04
CA GLN A 110 -23.72 -8.80 -27.17
C GLN A 110 -22.91 -10.02 -26.71
N ILE A 111 -23.16 -11.16 -27.35
CA ILE A 111 -22.33 -12.37 -27.12
C ILE A 111 -20.89 -12.03 -27.49
N GLY A 112 -19.96 -12.32 -26.57
CA GLY A 112 -18.55 -11.97 -26.71
C GLY A 112 -18.11 -10.74 -25.91
N ASP A 113 -19.05 -9.90 -25.45
CA ASP A 113 -18.73 -8.74 -24.62
C ASP A 113 -17.99 -9.17 -23.34
N LYS A 114 -17.02 -8.36 -22.92
CA LYS A 114 -16.29 -8.56 -21.67
C LYS A 114 -16.95 -7.72 -20.57
N VAL A 115 -17.29 -8.38 -19.47
CA VAL A 115 -17.89 -7.76 -18.29
C VAL A 115 -17.00 -8.02 -17.09
N VAL A 116 -16.60 -6.96 -16.41
CA VAL A 116 -15.97 -7.06 -15.09
C VAL A 116 -17.05 -7.37 -14.08
N VAL A 117 -16.96 -8.50 -13.39
CA VAL A 117 -17.90 -8.86 -12.32
C VAL A 117 -17.14 -8.87 -10.98
N PRO A 118 -17.38 -7.88 -10.10
CA PRO A 118 -16.78 -7.84 -8.77
C PRO A 118 -17.21 -9.03 -7.92
N LEU A 119 -16.26 -9.65 -7.21
CA LEU A 119 -16.52 -10.75 -6.27
C LEU A 119 -16.92 -10.22 -4.88
N PRO A 120 -17.67 -10.99 -4.07
CA PRO A 120 -18.33 -10.48 -2.86
C PRO A 120 -17.43 -10.44 -1.62
N PHE A 121 -16.25 -9.85 -1.75
CA PHE A 121 -15.32 -9.60 -0.65
C PHE A 121 -14.51 -8.32 -0.92
N PRO A 122 -14.01 -7.62 0.11
CA PRO A 122 -13.10 -6.49 -0.06
C PRO A 122 -11.81 -6.90 -0.78
N VAL A 123 -11.31 -6.04 -1.67
CA VAL A 123 -10.06 -6.25 -2.40
C VAL A 123 -8.88 -6.23 -1.43
N VAL A 124 -8.86 -5.24 -0.53
CA VAL A 124 -7.77 -4.97 0.41
C VAL A 124 -7.90 -5.88 1.63
N PRO A 125 -7.05 -6.91 1.80
CA PRO A 125 -7.06 -7.72 3.01
C PRO A 125 -6.35 -7.01 4.16
N THR A 126 -6.86 -7.23 5.36
CA THR A 126 -6.42 -6.58 6.61
C THR A 126 -5.94 -7.59 7.65
N ASN A 127 -5.68 -8.83 7.24
CA ASN A 127 -5.34 -9.95 8.11
C ASN A 127 -4.16 -10.79 7.58
N ILE A 128 -3.44 -10.28 6.59
CA ILE A 128 -2.22 -10.87 6.05
C ILE A 128 -1.17 -9.77 5.84
N ASP A 129 0.09 -10.17 5.90
CA ASP A 129 1.25 -9.35 5.60
C ASP A 129 1.26 -8.96 4.12
N TRP A 130 1.73 -7.75 3.83
CA TRP A 130 1.71 -7.19 2.48
C TRP A 130 3.02 -7.41 1.74
N SER A 131 2.91 -7.71 0.45
CA SER A 131 4.04 -7.76 -0.48
C SER A 131 3.75 -6.87 -1.67
N SER A 132 4.79 -6.58 -2.46
CA SER A 132 4.65 -5.82 -3.71
C SER A 132 3.67 -6.47 -4.70
N SER A 133 3.55 -7.80 -4.66
CA SER A 133 2.60 -8.54 -5.50
C SER A 133 1.15 -8.24 -5.08
N LEU A 134 0.89 -8.21 -3.77
CA LEU A 134 -0.41 -7.87 -3.21
C LEU A 134 -0.78 -6.41 -3.48
N VAL A 135 0.15 -5.47 -3.38
CA VAL A 135 -0.05 -4.08 -3.84
C VAL A 135 -0.54 -4.05 -5.29
N GLY A 136 0.14 -4.78 -6.19
CA GLY A 136 -0.26 -4.85 -7.59
C GLY A 136 -1.64 -5.48 -7.82
N TYR A 137 -2.00 -6.54 -7.09
CA TYR A 137 -3.33 -7.16 -7.22
C TYR A 137 -4.43 -6.25 -6.68
N THR A 138 -4.19 -5.56 -5.57
CA THR A 138 -5.17 -4.68 -4.94
C THR A 138 -5.41 -3.43 -5.77
N VAL A 139 -4.36 -2.80 -6.33
CA VAL A 139 -4.48 -1.72 -7.31
C VAL A 139 -5.37 -2.14 -8.49
N ARG A 140 -5.08 -3.30 -9.11
CA ARG A 140 -5.89 -3.83 -10.22
C ARG A 140 -7.33 -4.12 -9.81
N GLY A 141 -7.54 -4.64 -8.61
CA GLY A 141 -8.86 -4.95 -8.09
C GLY A 141 -9.72 -3.72 -7.86
N ILE A 142 -9.14 -2.69 -7.23
CA ILE A 142 -9.82 -1.42 -6.95
C ILE A 142 -10.18 -0.73 -8.27
N THR A 143 -9.25 -0.61 -9.22
CA THR A 143 -9.50 0.14 -10.48
C THR A 143 -10.46 -0.61 -11.41
N ALA A 144 -10.47 -1.94 -11.38
CA ALA A 144 -11.47 -2.72 -12.11
C ALA A 144 -12.89 -2.56 -11.53
N ARG A 145 -13.02 -2.43 -10.21
CA ARG A 145 -14.32 -2.23 -9.53
C ARG A 145 -14.83 -0.80 -9.62
N TYR A 146 -13.91 0.17 -9.63
CA TYR A 146 -14.18 1.59 -9.59
C TYR A 146 -13.39 2.31 -10.68
N PRO A 147 -13.84 2.31 -11.95
CA PRO A 147 -13.10 2.89 -13.07
C PRO A 147 -12.87 4.41 -12.99
N PHE A 148 -13.53 5.10 -12.05
CA PHE A 148 -13.26 6.51 -11.72
C PHE A 148 -12.05 6.68 -10.78
N VAL A 149 -11.48 5.61 -10.25
CA VAL A 149 -10.17 5.61 -9.58
C VAL A 149 -9.10 5.44 -10.65
N SER A 150 -8.28 6.47 -10.83
CA SER A 150 -7.13 6.43 -11.73
C SER A 150 -5.96 5.65 -11.13
N ASP A 151 -5.14 5.07 -12.00
CA ASP A 151 -3.95 4.29 -11.64
C ASP A 151 -2.83 4.59 -12.64
N SER A 152 -1.66 4.96 -12.15
CA SER A 152 -0.54 5.42 -12.99
C SER A 152 0.80 5.04 -12.38
N GLU A 153 1.78 4.77 -13.24
CA GLU A 153 3.17 4.55 -12.83
C GLU A 153 3.89 5.90 -12.71
N TYR A 154 4.62 6.11 -11.62
CA TYR A 154 5.40 7.32 -11.40
C TYR A 154 6.92 7.09 -11.34
N GLY A 155 7.35 5.84 -11.37
CA GLY A 155 8.76 5.46 -11.37
C GLY A 155 8.92 3.96 -11.21
N ARG A 156 10.16 3.53 -10.99
CA ARG A 156 10.50 2.13 -10.71
C ARG A 156 11.48 2.04 -9.56
N SER A 157 11.33 1.00 -8.76
CA SER A 157 12.28 0.67 -7.70
C SER A 157 13.62 0.17 -8.27
N VAL A 158 14.61 -0.03 -7.39
CA VAL A 158 15.90 -0.64 -7.73
C VAL A 158 15.75 -1.96 -8.50
N MET A 159 14.86 -2.86 -8.07
CA MET A 159 14.58 -4.13 -8.75
C MET A 159 13.69 -3.99 -9.99
N GLY A 160 13.37 -2.75 -10.40
CA GLY A 160 12.56 -2.46 -11.58
C GLY A 160 11.06 -2.62 -11.38
N LYS A 161 10.58 -2.80 -10.14
CA LYS A 161 9.14 -2.91 -9.86
C LYS A 161 8.45 -1.56 -10.10
N PRO A 162 7.25 -1.54 -10.71
CA PRO A 162 6.55 -0.30 -10.98
C PRO A 162 6.08 0.34 -9.67
N LEU A 163 6.41 1.61 -9.48
CA LEU A 163 5.87 2.44 -8.41
C LEU A 163 4.58 3.08 -8.94
N ARG A 164 3.45 2.77 -8.28
CA ARG A 164 2.11 3.17 -8.73
C ARG A 164 1.51 4.20 -7.79
N TYR A 165 0.76 5.15 -8.31
CA TYR A 165 -0.15 5.96 -7.50
C TYR A 165 -1.58 5.81 -7.99
N LEU A 166 -2.52 5.89 -7.06
CA LEU A 166 -3.95 5.94 -7.31
C LEU A 166 -4.45 7.37 -7.16
N GLY A 167 -5.46 7.76 -7.93
CA GLY A 167 -6.08 9.08 -7.84
C GLY A 167 -7.60 9.02 -7.87
N LEU A 168 -8.27 9.76 -6.99
CA LEU A 168 -9.74 9.86 -6.90
C LEU A 168 -10.16 11.29 -6.55
N GLY A 169 -11.35 11.70 -7.00
CA GLY A 169 -11.92 13.02 -6.74
C GLY A 169 -11.69 14.01 -7.87
N ASN A 170 -12.52 15.06 -7.92
CA ASN A 170 -12.48 16.09 -8.96
C ASN A 170 -12.43 17.51 -8.39
N GLY A 171 -12.27 17.66 -7.08
CA GLY A 171 -12.22 18.95 -6.40
C GLY A 171 -10.90 19.71 -6.57
N SER A 172 -10.86 20.90 -5.98
CA SER A 172 -9.71 21.81 -6.05
C SER A 172 -8.67 21.56 -4.96
N ASN A 173 -9.04 20.97 -3.81
CA ASN A 173 -8.08 20.64 -2.76
C ASN A 173 -7.28 19.38 -3.15
N THR A 174 -6.07 19.56 -3.67
CA THR A 174 -5.21 18.44 -4.05
C THR A 174 -4.38 17.99 -2.86
N VAL A 175 -4.52 16.73 -2.46
CA VAL A 175 -3.78 16.14 -1.34
C VAL A 175 -3.03 14.89 -1.78
N PHE A 176 -1.85 14.68 -1.21
CA PHE A 176 -1.00 13.55 -1.57
C PHE A 176 -0.61 12.73 -0.34
N TYR A 177 -1.02 11.46 -0.31
CA TYR A 177 -0.72 10.53 0.76
C TYR A 177 0.27 9.48 0.27
N ASN A 178 1.28 9.19 1.06
CA ASN A 178 2.29 8.19 0.74
C ASN A 178 2.57 7.31 1.97
N ALA A 179 3.03 6.09 1.71
CA ALA A 179 3.28 5.07 2.72
C ALA A 179 4.52 4.25 2.36
N GLU A 180 5.08 3.59 3.37
CA GLU A 180 6.13 2.59 3.20
C GLU A 180 7.40 3.16 2.56
N HIS A 181 7.88 4.31 3.05
CA HIS A 181 9.26 4.74 2.78
C HIS A 181 10.26 3.79 3.43
N HIS A 182 9.93 3.28 4.63
CA HIS A 182 10.73 2.28 5.32
C HIS A 182 10.13 0.88 5.15
N ALA A 183 11.00 -0.07 4.82
CA ALA A 183 10.65 -1.46 4.47
C ALA A 183 9.87 -2.22 5.55
N ASN A 184 10.20 -2.00 6.83
CA ASN A 184 9.55 -2.65 7.96
C ASN A 184 8.31 -1.91 8.49
N GLU A 185 7.90 -0.83 7.83
CA GLU A 185 6.71 -0.04 8.15
C GLU A 185 5.59 -0.32 7.15
N TRP A 186 5.64 -1.48 6.48
CA TRP A 186 4.76 -1.89 5.38
C TRP A 186 3.27 -1.96 5.75
N ILE A 187 2.92 -2.02 7.05
CA ILE A 187 1.53 -1.99 7.52
C ILE A 187 0.83 -0.65 7.18
N THR A 188 1.59 0.40 6.88
CA THR A 188 1.06 1.69 6.39
C THR A 188 0.42 1.59 5.01
N THR A 189 0.90 0.67 4.15
CA THR A 189 0.33 0.42 2.83
C THR A 189 -1.15 0.03 2.87
N PRO A 190 -1.58 -1.00 3.63
CA PRO A 190 -3.01 -1.33 3.73
C PRO A 190 -3.87 -0.23 4.37
N VAL A 191 -3.30 0.68 5.18
CA VAL A 191 -4.06 1.83 5.73
C VAL A 191 -4.57 2.70 4.58
N LEU A 192 -3.67 3.11 3.68
CA LEU A 192 -4.03 3.94 2.54
C LEU A 192 -4.87 3.19 1.51
N MET A 193 -4.56 1.92 1.27
CA MET A 193 -5.32 1.10 0.32
C MET A 193 -6.75 0.82 0.78
N LYS A 194 -6.96 0.55 2.08
CA LYS A 194 -8.29 0.37 2.65
C LYS A 194 -9.12 1.65 2.54
N PHE A 195 -8.50 2.79 2.86
CA PHE A 195 -9.16 4.08 2.76
C PHE A 195 -9.68 4.37 1.34
N ILE A 196 -8.85 4.19 0.30
CA ILE A 196 -9.31 4.46 -1.07
C ILE A 196 -10.34 3.44 -1.57
N GLU A 197 -10.26 2.17 -1.16
CA GLU A 197 -11.33 1.19 -1.46
C GLU A 197 -12.65 1.60 -0.80
N GLU A 198 -12.63 1.96 0.49
CA GLU A 198 -13.83 2.37 1.23
C GLU A 198 -14.43 3.67 0.70
N LEU A 199 -13.60 4.66 0.37
CA LEU A 199 -14.05 5.92 -0.22
C LEU A 199 -14.64 5.72 -1.61
N ALA A 200 -13.97 4.93 -2.48
CA ALA A 200 -14.49 4.63 -3.81
C ALA A 200 -15.82 3.86 -3.74
N ARG A 201 -15.92 2.88 -2.83
CA ARG A 201 -17.17 2.19 -2.56
C ARG A 201 -18.24 3.15 -2.05
N ALA A 202 -17.95 3.93 -1.01
CA ALA A 202 -18.92 4.86 -0.45
C ALA A 202 -19.41 5.85 -1.52
N TYR A 203 -18.53 6.39 -2.36
CA TYR A 203 -18.90 7.25 -3.47
C TYR A 203 -19.84 6.54 -4.47
N ALA A 204 -19.44 5.36 -4.98
CA ALA A 204 -20.23 4.60 -5.95
C ALA A 204 -21.61 4.18 -5.41
N PHE A 205 -21.72 3.97 -4.10
CA PHE A 205 -22.91 3.46 -3.45
C PHE A 205 -23.77 4.53 -2.73
N GLY A 206 -23.33 5.80 -2.70
CA GLY A 206 -24.03 6.89 -2.01
C GLY A 206 -23.92 6.81 -0.48
N GLY A 207 -22.77 6.35 0.02
CA GLY A 207 -22.46 6.15 1.43
C GLY A 207 -21.62 7.26 2.05
N ARG A 208 -21.12 6.97 3.26
CA ARG A 208 -20.32 7.88 4.09
C ARG A 208 -19.01 7.22 4.51
N ILE A 209 -18.01 8.03 4.83
CA ILE A 209 -16.76 7.61 5.47
C ILE A 209 -16.40 8.65 6.54
N TYR A 210 -16.00 8.20 7.74
CA TYR A 210 -15.78 9.08 8.91
C TYR A 210 -16.91 10.10 9.10
N ASP A 211 -18.16 9.63 9.07
CA ASP A 211 -19.36 10.47 9.18
C ASP A 211 -19.47 11.61 8.14
N MET A 212 -18.70 11.59 7.06
CA MET A 212 -18.79 12.56 5.95
C MET A 212 -19.38 11.91 4.70
N ASN A 213 -20.14 12.67 3.91
CA ASN A 213 -20.65 12.16 2.63
C ASN A 213 -19.50 11.91 1.67
N ALA A 214 -19.43 10.71 1.08
CA ALA A 214 -18.36 10.39 0.14
C ALA A 214 -18.39 11.24 -1.13
N SER A 215 -19.57 11.69 -1.56
CA SER A 215 -19.72 12.65 -2.67
C SER A 215 -19.08 14.00 -2.35
N GLU A 216 -19.24 14.50 -1.12
CA GLU A 216 -18.64 15.76 -0.69
C GLU A 216 -17.12 15.68 -0.68
N ILE A 217 -16.55 14.58 -0.16
CA ILE A 217 -15.10 14.35 -0.22
C ILE A 217 -14.63 14.32 -1.67
N PHE A 218 -15.32 13.58 -2.54
CA PHE A 218 -14.98 13.46 -3.96
C PHE A 218 -15.03 14.82 -4.69
N GLU A 219 -16.02 15.66 -4.39
CA GLU A 219 -16.25 16.95 -5.03
C GLU A 219 -15.34 18.07 -4.52
N LYS A 220 -14.91 18.00 -3.26
CA LYS A 220 -14.02 19.00 -2.65
C LYS A 220 -12.54 18.70 -2.84
N SER A 221 -12.18 17.43 -2.99
CA SER A 221 -10.79 16.98 -3.00
C SER A 221 -10.37 16.30 -4.29
N ARG A 222 -9.05 16.30 -4.51
CA ARG A 222 -8.36 15.40 -5.43
C ARG A 222 -7.28 14.68 -4.64
N ILE A 223 -7.53 13.42 -4.32
CA ILE A 223 -6.68 12.61 -3.45
C ILE A 223 -5.79 11.75 -4.32
N TYR A 224 -4.48 11.83 -4.09
CA TYR A 224 -3.49 10.93 -4.66
C TYR A 224 -2.86 10.05 -3.58
N ILE A 225 -2.69 8.76 -3.86
CA ILE A 225 -2.09 7.78 -2.94
C ILE A 225 -0.94 7.07 -3.63
N ALA A 226 0.28 7.18 -3.08
CA ALA A 226 1.40 6.29 -3.39
C ALA A 226 1.49 5.22 -2.28
N PRO A 227 0.97 4.00 -2.50
CA PRO A 227 0.74 3.05 -1.42
C PRO A 227 2.00 2.32 -0.95
N ALA A 228 3.03 2.23 -1.79
CA ALA A 228 4.31 1.60 -1.44
C ALA A 228 5.45 2.31 -2.17
N VAL A 229 6.29 3.00 -1.42
CA VAL A 229 7.48 3.70 -1.95
C VAL A 229 8.67 2.75 -2.04
N ASN A 230 8.75 1.74 -1.18
CA ASN A 230 9.86 0.79 -1.07
C ASN A 230 9.41 -0.67 -1.28
N PRO A 231 8.76 -1.03 -2.41
CA PRO A 231 8.24 -2.38 -2.63
C PRO A 231 9.31 -3.48 -2.63
N ASP A 232 10.59 -3.12 -2.80
CA ASP A 232 11.71 -4.05 -2.71
C ASP A 232 12.07 -4.37 -1.27
N GLY A 233 12.14 -3.34 -0.42
CA GLY A 233 12.31 -3.49 1.03
C GLY A 233 11.15 -4.24 1.67
N MET A 234 9.90 -3.89 1.33
CA MET A 234 8.70 -4.63 1.76
C MET A 234 8.83 -6.13 1.49
N ASP A 235 9.21 -6.50 0.26
CA ASP A 235 9.34 -7.90 -0.12
C ASP A 235 10.46 -8.63 0.65
N LEU A 236 11.55 -7.94 0.99
CA LEU A 236 12.61 -8.47 1.84
C LEU A 236 12.10 -8.77 3.25
N VAL A 237 11.48 -7.78 3.89
CA VAL A 237 11.01 -7.87 5.28
C VAL A 237 9.90 -8.91 5.45
N THR A 238 9.01 -9.02 4.45
CA THR A 238 7.86 -9.95 4.50
C THR A 238 8.16 -11.37 3.98
N GLY A 239 9.41 -11.63 3.58
CA GLY A 239 9.84 -12.92 3.04
C GLY A 239 9.30 -13.23 1.63
N ALA A 240 8.70 -12.24 0.95
CA ALA A 240 8.34 -12.37 -0.45
C ALA A 240 9.58 -12.52 -1.35
N LEU A 241 10.72 -11.92 -0.94
CA LEU A 241 12.06 -12.07 -1.50
C LEU A 241 12.98 -12.90 -0.56
N PRO A 242 12.95 -14.25 -0.62
CA PRO A 242 13.69 -15.10 0.32
C PRO A 242 15.09 -15.53 -0.16
N TYR A 243 15.45 -15.26 -1.42
CA TYR A 243 16.73 -15.63 -2.03
C TYR A 243 16.98 -14.82 -3.30
N GLY A 244 18.17 -14.95 -3.87
CA GLY A 244 18.60 -14.28 -5.10
C GLY A 244 19.67 -13.24 -4.84
N GLU A 245 20.16 -12.59 -5.90
CA GLU A 245 21.26 -11.63 -5.82
C GLU A 245 20.96 -10.44 -4.89
N TYR A 246 19.74 -9.89 -4.96
CA TYR A 246 19.32 -8.77 -4.11
C TYR A 246 19.22 -9.19 -2.64
N TYR A 247 18.69 -10.38 -2.37
CA TYR A 247 18.63 -10.93 -1.01
C TYR A 247 20.03 -11.19 -0.45
N ALA A 248 20.91 -11.80 -1.24
CA ALA A 248 22.29 -12.09 -0.84
C ALA A 248 23.07 -10.80 -0.55
N ARG A 249 22.88 -9.76 -1.37
CA ARG A 249 23.48 -8.44 -1.13
C ARG A 249 22.92 -7.78 0.12
N ALA A 250 21.62 -7.85 0.37
CA ALA A 250 21.03 -7.31 1.59
C ALA A 250 21.56 -8.05 2.84
N MET A 251 21.75 -9.37 2.76
CA MET A 251 22.41 -10.15 3.80
C MET A 251 23.86 -9.73 4.04
N GLU A 252 24.62 -9.49 2.97
CA GLU A 252 26.01 -9.02 3.06
C GLU A 252 26.07 -7.67 3.78
N ILE A 253 25.25 -6.70 3.36
CA ILE A 253 25.10 -5.40 4.04
C ILE A 253 24.73 -5.61 5.51
N ALA A 254 23.74 -6.45 5.81
CA ALA A 254 23.31 -6.68 7.19
C ALA A 254 24.39 -7.34 8.06
N SER A 255 25.32 -8.12 7.47
CA SER A 255 26.38 -8.78 8.23
C SER A 255 27.39 -7.80 8.87
N ASP A 256 27.49 -6.58 8.32
CA ASP A 256 28.29 -5.50 8.89
C ASP A 256 27.58 -4.80 10.08
N TYR A 257 26.30 -5.10 10.30
CA TYR A 257 25.46 -4.49 11.34
C TYR A 257 24.73 -5.56 12.19
N PRO A 258 25.46 -6.40 12.95
CA PRO A 258 24.88 -7.57 13.64
C PRO A 258 23.85 -7.24 14.73
N GLU A 259 23.87 -6.00 15.25
CA GLU A 259 22.90 -5.51 16.24
C GLU A 259 21.53 -5.20 15.63
N ILE A 260 21.41 -5.13 14.30
CA ILE A 260 20.15 -4.88 13.61
C ILE A 260 19.59 -6.23 13.14
N PRO A 261 18.43 -6.66 13.64
CA PRO A 261 17.83 -7.93 13.22
C PRO A 261 17.59 -7.98 11.71
N PHE A 262 17.90 -9.12 11.08
CA PHE A 262 17.65 -9.33 9.65
C PHE A 262 16.64 -10.46 9.42
N PRO A 263 15.62 -10.28 8.55
CA PRO A 263 15.33 -9.07 7.79
C PRO A 263 14.47 -8.04 8.54
N SER A 264 13.95 -8.36 9.73
CA SER A 264 12.90 -7.56 10.40
C SER A 264 13.30 -6.11 10.75
N GLY A 265 14.57 -5.87 11.04
CA GLY A 265 15.12 -4.54 11.32
C GLY A 265 15.49 -3.73 10.08
N TRP A 266 15.31 -4.27 8.87
CA TRP A 266 15.60 -3.57 7.62
C TRP A 266 14.58 -2.44 7.39
N LYS A 267 15.07 -1.20 7.29
CA LYS A 267 14.29 0.01 6.96
C LYS A 267 14.58 0.52 5.56
N ALA A 268 15.82 0.42 5.11
CA ALA A 268 16.29 0.99 3.86
C ALA A 268 15.62 0.38 2.62
N ASN A 269 15.87 0.95 1.44
CA ASN A 269 15.61 0.23 0.19
C ASN A 269 16.53 -0.99 0.04
N ILE A 270 16.34 -1.77 -1.03
CA ILE A 270 17.06 -3.03 -1.22
C ILE A 270 18.59 -2.87 -1.38
N TYR A 271 19.06 -1.67 -1.71
CA TYR A 271 20.49 -1.34 -1.79
C TYR A 271 21.03 -0.71 -0.51
N GLY A 272 20.24 -0.61 0.55
CA GLY A 272 20.69 -0.12 1.85
C GLY A 272 20.73 1.40 1.97
N THR A 273 19.95 2.13 1.16
CA THR A 273 19.74 3.57 1.32
C THR A 273 18.41 3.85 2.01
N ASP A 274 18.43 4.66 3.06
CA ASP A 274 17.21 5.10 3.73
C ASP A 274 16.47 6.14 2.87
N LEU A 275 15.29 5.77 2.38
CA LEU A 275 14.53 6.59 1.43
C LEU A 275 14.03 7.90 2.03
N ASN A 276 13.81 7.94 3.35
CA ASN A 276 13.37 9.15 4.05
C ASN A 276 14.55 9.97 4.61
N LEU A 277 15.77 9.72 4.11
CA LEU A 277 16.95 10.57 4.31
C LEU A 277 17.54 11.03 2.97
N GLN A 278 16.76 10.96 1.90
CA GLN A 278 17.20 11.26 0.54
C GLN A 278 16.73 12.62 0.02
N TYR A 279 15.97 13.41 0.79
CA TYR A 279 15.44 14.67 0.31
C TYR A 279 16.41 15.84 0.58
N PRO A 280 16.40 16.90 -0.25
CA PRO A 280 17.40 17.98 -0.15
C PRO A 280 17.46 18.75 1.17
N ALA A 281 16.34 18.88 1.89
CA ALA A 281 16.22 19.73 3.08
C ALA A 281 17.18 19.31 4.21
N GLY A 282 18.28 20.05 4.36
CA GLY A 282 19.32 19.77 5.36
C GLY A 282 20.07 18.45 5.17
N TRP A 283 20.18 17.96 3.93
CA TRP A 283 20.82 16.65 3.66
C TRP A 283 22.27 16.54 4.15
N GLU A 284 23.09 17.58 3.99
CA GLU A 284 24.47 17.55 4.49
C GLU A 284 24.54 17.42 6.02
N GLU A 285 23.57 17.98 6.73
CA GLU A 285 23.49 17.86 8.18
C GLU A 285 23.01 16.46 8.59
N ALA A 286 22.01 15.91 7.89
CA ALA A 286 21.61 14.52 8.06
C ALA A 286 22.82 13.58 7.85
N ARG A 287 23.58 13.79 6.77
CA ARG A 287 24.80 13.03 6.47
C ARG A 287 25.80 13.11 7.61
N ARG A 288 26.12 14.31 8.10
CA ARG A 288 27.05 14.51 9.21
C ARG A 288 26.63 13.72 10.46
N ILE A 289 25.34 13.78 10.81
CA ILE A 289 24.76 13.08 11.97
C ILE A 289 24.86 11.56 11.78
N LYS A 290 24.40 11.04 10.64
CA LYS A 290 24.35 9.58 10.39
C LYS A 290 25.72 8.97 10.21
N PHE A 291 26.67 9.69 9.61
CA PHE A 291 28.05 9.25 9.49
C PHE A 291 28.73 9.17 10.86
N ALA A 292 28.46 10.13 11.76
CA ALA A 292 28.93 10.06 13.14
C ALA A 292 28.34 8.89 13.94
N GLN A 293 27.19 8.37 13.51
CA GLN A 293 26.55 7.16 14.06
C GLN A 293 27.04 5.85 13.40
N GLY A 294 27.94 5.92 12.42
CA GLY A 294 28.51 4.75 11.74
C GLY A 294 27.83 4.37 10.41
N PHE A 295 26.77 5.07 9.99
CA PHE A 295 26.06 4.82 8.73
C PHE A 295 26.71 5.59 7.57
N THR A 296 27.93 5.18 7.20
CA THR A 296 28.76 5.87 6.17
C THR A 296 28.66 5.28 4.77
N GLY A 297 28.01 4.12 4.63
CA GLY A 297 27.74 3.42 3.38
C GLY A 297 26.42 2.65 3.48
N PRO A 298 26.05 1.88 2.44
CA PRO A 298 24.88 1.02 2.43
C PRO A 298 24.68 0.27 3.75
N ALA A 299 23.50 0.37 4.33
CA ALA A 299 23.18 -0.19 5.65
C ALA A 299 21.71 -0.62 5.72
N PRO A 300 21.31 -1.48 6.68
CA PRO A 300 19.90 -1.83 6.86
C PRO A 300 18.98 -0.63 7.14
N ARG A 301 19.52 0.50 7.59
CA ARG A 301 18.80 1.72 7.97
C ARG A 301 19.76 2.91 8.00
N ASP A 302 19.21 4.13 8.06
CA ASP A 302 19.92 5.35 8.44
C ASP A 302 21.07 5.81 7.51
N TYR A 303 21.41 5.08 6.44
CA TYR A 303 22.34 5.56 5.42
C TYR A 303 21.67 6.55 4.48
N VAL A 304 22.21 7.77 4.42
CA VAL A 304 21.63 8.91 3.70
C VAL A 304 21.82 8.91 2.19
N GLY A 305 22.50 7.89 1.62
CA GLY A 305 22.87 7.84 0.20
C GLY A 305 24.16 8.61 -0.13
N THR A 306 24.52 8.62 -1.42
CA THR A 306 25.75 9.30 -1.89
C THR A 306 25.55 10.78 -2.20
N ALA A 307 24.31 11.17 -2.50
CA ALA A 307 23.83 12.52 -2.72
C ALA A 307 22.30 12.55 -2.44
N PRO A 308 21.68 13.72 -2.29
CA PRO A 308 20.23 13.82 -2.29
C PRO A 308 19.64 13.18 -3.55
N LEU A 309 18.52 12.49 -3.40
CA LEU A 309 17.73 11.87 -4.49
C LEU A 309 18.53 10.87 -5.34
N SER A 310 19.58 10.25 -4.78
CA SER A 310 20.35 9.21 -5.46
C SER A 310 19.61 7.87 -5.57
N ALA A 311 18.68 7.61 -4.66
CA ALA A 311 17.80 6.45 -4.69
C ALA A 311 16.65 6.67 -5.69
N PRO A 312 16.39 5.72 -6.61
CA PRO A 312 15.38 5.89 -7.65
C PRO A 312 13.96 6.02 -7.06
N GLU A 313 13.68 5.38 -5.93
CA GLU A 313 12.39 5.48 -5.25
C GLU A 313 12.12 6.90 -4.73
N SER A 314 13.09 7.50 -4.02
CA SER A 314 12.99 8.86 -3.50
C SER A 314 12.92 9.90 -4.61
N LEU A 315 13.69 9.71 -5.69
CA LEU A 315 13.62 10.56 -6.89
C LEU A 315 12.23 10.48 -7.54
N ALA A 316 11.66 9.28 -7.66
CA ALA A 316 10.33 9.10 -8.23
C ALA A 316 9.23 9.81 -7.42
N ILE A 317 9.29 9.74 -6.08
CA ILE A 317 8.37 10.47 -5.21
C ILE A 317 8.58 11.98 -5.35
N TYR A 318 9.81 12.45 -5.37
CA TYR A 318 10.14 13.86 -5.57
C TYR A 318 9.52 14.40 -6.88
N ASP A 319 9.74 13.70 -8.00
CA ASP A 319 9.19 14.07 -9.32
C ASP A 319 7.66 13.98 -9.35
N LEU A 320 7.07 13.00 -8.67
CA LEU A 320 5.62 12.90 -8.54
C LEU A 320 5.07 14.11 -7.77
N THR A 321 5.65 14.47 -6.62
CA THR A 321 5.18 15.59 -5.81
C THR A 321 5.22 16.91 -6.58
N ILE A 322 6.28 17.15 -7.36
CA ILE A 322 6.35 18.33 -8.25
C ILE A 322 5.21 18.31 -9.27
N ARG A 323 4.94 17.17 -9.90
CA ARG A 323 3.86 17.04 -10.90
C ARG A 323 2.46 17.20 -10.31
N LEU A 324 2.25 16.71 -9.10
CA LEU A 324 0.95 16.79 -8.42
C LEU A 324 0.68 18.17 -7.80
N ASP A 325 1.72 18.91 -7.44
CA ASP A 325 1.67 20.21 -6.75
C ASP A 325 0.65 20.22 -5.58
N PRO A 326 0.76 19.29 -4.60
CA PRO A 326 -0.28 19.13 -3.59
C PRO A 326 -0.34 20.34 -2.65
N ALA A 327 -1.56 20.64 -2.18
CA ALA A 327 -1.80 21.62 -1.14
C ALA A 327 -1.37 21.11 0.25
N LEU A 328 -1.41 19.79 0.45
CA LEU A 328 -1.01 19.12 1.69
C LEU A 328 -0.49 17.71 1.42
N THR A 329 0.47 17.25 2.22
CA THR A 329 0.98 15.87 2.14
C THR A 329 0.90 15.12 3.48
N LEU A 330 0.50 13.85 3.44
CA LEU A 330 0.60 12.92 4.57
C LEU A 330 1.59 11.80 4.23
N SER A 331 2.59 11.60 5.07
CA SER A 331 3.58 10.51 4.92
C SER A 331 3.42 9.55 6.09
N TYR A 332 2.93 8.35 5.81
CA TYR A 332 2.63 7.35 6.81
C TYR A 332 3.86 6.49 7.12
N HIS A 333 4.15 6.39 8.41
CA HIS A 333 5.25 5.67 9.01
C HIS A 333 4.76 4.87 10.22
N THR A 334 5.63 4.08 10.83
CA THR A 334 5.40 3.48 12.15
C THR A 334 6.71 3.57 12.96
N GLN A 335 6.69 3.81 14.27
CA GLN A 335 5.56 3.78 15.20
C GLN A 335 5.66 4.85 16.27
N GLY A 336 4.54 5.15 16.94
CA GLY A 336 4.56 6.04 18.11
C GLY A 336 3.22 6.70 18.44
N ARG A 337 2.22 6.64 17.55
CA ARG A 337 0.99 7.43 17.61
C ARG A 337 1.27 8.93 17.69
N ILE A 338 2.17 9.39 16.81
CA ILE A 338 2.68 10.76 16.78
C ILE A 338 2.40 11.38 15.41
N ILE A 339 2.12 12.68 15.42
CA ILE A 339 2.03 13.52 14.22
C ILE A 339 3.15 14.56 14.30
N TYR A 340 4.13 14.45 13.40
CA TYR A 340 5.13 15.51 13.18
C TYR A 340 4.65 16.45 12.09
N TRP A 341 4.56 17.75 12.38
CA TRP A 341 3.84 18.72 11.55
C TRP A 341 4.66 19.94 11.12
N LYS A 342 5.88 20.12 11.65
CA LYS A 342 6.77 21.24 11.31
C LYS A 342 8.15 20.77 10.87
N TYR A 343 8.94 21.67 10.30
CA TYR A 343 10.37 21.45 10.03
C TYR A 343 11.19 22.55 10.67
N GLN A 344 11.99 22.24 11.69
CA GLN A 344 12.71 23.25 12.48
C GLN A 344 11.78 24.41 12.90
N ASN A 345 12.06 25.63 12.43
CA ASN A 345 11.27 26.83 12.67
C ASN A 345 10.25 27.13 11.55
N PHE A 346 10.18 26.31 10.50
CA PHE A 346 9.19 26.44 9.44
C PHE A 346 7.84 25.91 9.90
N MET A 347 6.86 26.82 9.97
CA MET A 347 5.48 26.55 10.35
C MET A 347 4.57 27.08 9.24
N PRO A 348 4.23 26.23 8.24
CA PRO A 348 3.37 26.65 7.15
C PRO A 348 2.02 27.20 7.62
N PRO A 349 1.39 28.12 6.87
CA PRO A 349 0.07 28.62 7.19
C PRO A 349 -0.94 27.50 7.44
N ARG A 350 -1.75 27.63 8.50
CA ARG A 350 -2.74 26.63 8.97
C ARG A 350 -2.19 25.26 9.34
N SER A 351 -0.87 25.03 9.31
CA SER A 351 -0.30 23.70 9.56
C SER A 351 -0.58 23.20 10.99
N LEU A 352 -0.48 24.07 12.00
CA LEU A 352 -0.82 23.72 13.38
C LEU A 352 -2.33 23.45 13.54
N GLU A 353 -3.19 24.29 12.96
CA GLU A 353 -4.65 24.12 12.99
C GLU A 353 -5.06 22.74 12.46
N PHE A 354 -4.51 22.33 11.31
CA PHE A 354 -4.73 21.01 10.74
C PHE A 354 -4.12 19.89 11.61
N ALA A 355 -2.94 20.11 12.19
CA ALA A 355 -2.32 19.15 13.11
C ALA A 355 -3.25 18.88 14.30
N GLU A 356 -3.79 19.94 14.93
CA GLU A 356 -4.70 19.84 16.08
C GLU A 356 -5.99 19.11 15.70
N CYS A 357 -6.56 19.43 14.54
CA CYS A 357 -7.70 18.72 13.95
C CYS A 357 -7.41 17.22 13.77
N PHE A 358 -6.24 16.86 13.24
CA PHE A 358 -5.83 15.45 13.09
C PHE A 358 -5.61 14.75 14.43
N ALA A 359 -4.94 15.41 15.38
CA ALA A 359 -4.73 14.91 16.74
C ALA A 359 -6.06 14.66 17.46
N MET A 360 -7.01 15.59 17.37
CA MET A 360 -8.36 15.42 17.93
C MET A 360 -9.10 14.23 17.32
N SER A 361 -8.97 14.03 16.00
CA SER A 361 -9.67 12.94 15.29
C SER A 361 -9.12 11.55 15.60
N SER A 362 -7.82 11.45 15.93
CA SER A 362 -7.07 10.20 16.03
C SER A 362 -6.65 9.84 17.46
N GLY A 363 -6.59 10.84 18.34
CA GLY A 363 -5.96 10.73 19.65
C GLY A 363 -4.42 10.67 19.60
N TYR A 364 -3.79 11.03 18.47
CA TYR A 364 -2.33 11.02 18.33
C TYR A 364 -1.72 12.29 18.95
N ALA A 365 -0.51 12.17 19.50
CA ALA A 365 0.21 13.29 20.04
C ALA A 365 0.80 14.16 18.92
N LEU A 366 0.77 15.49 19.11
CA LEU A 366 1.56 16.40 18.29
C LEU A 366 2.94 16.54 18.90
N GLU A 367 3.97 16.22 18.13
CA GLU A 367 5.35 16.35 18.59
C GLU A 367 6.22 17.10 17.58
N GLU A 368 7.36 17.58 18.08
CA GLU A 368 8.43 18.06 17.24
C GLU A 368 9.35 16.90 16.86
N THR A 369 9.81 16.88 15.61
CA THR A 369 10.76 15.85 15.19
C THR A 369 12.05 15.98 15.99
N PRO A 370 12.55 14.89 16.62
CA PRO A 370 13.84 14.92 17.31
C PRO A 370 14.94 15.42 16.36
N TYR A 371 15.85 16.27 16.85
CA TYR A 371 16.86 16.91 16.01
C TYR A 371 17.64 15.93 15.13
N ALA A 372 18.05 14.78 15.68
CA ALA A 372 18.81 13.76 14.95
C ALA A 372 18.05 13.08 13.78
N SER A 373 16.73 13.27 13.71
CA SER A 373 15.82 12.72 12.70
C SER A 373 15.06 13.82 11.94
N GLY A 374 15.37 15.09 12.18
CA GLY A 374 14.66 16.24 11.64
C GLY A 374 15.30 16.83 10.40
N PHE A 375 15.94 16.01 9.55
CA PHE A 375 16.62 16.43 8.33
C PHE A 375 16.48 15.37 7.24
N ALA A 376 16.50 15.83 5.98
CA ALA A 376 16.45 15.03 4.76
C ALA A 376 15.19 14.19 4.57
N GLY A 377 14.16 14.38 5.41
CA GLY A 377 12.86 13.74 5.28
C GLY A 377 12.01 14.32 4.15
N TYR A 378 11.08 13.51 3.63
CA TYR A 378 10.12 13.95 2.61
C TYR A 378 9.31 15.17 3.10
N LYS A 379 8.78 15.08 4.33
CA LYS A 379 8.05 16.18 4.99
C LYS A 379 8.90 17.45 5.04
N ASP A 380 10.15 17.30 5.45
CA ASP A 380 11.05 18.43 5.67
C ASP A 380 11.27 19.21 4.37
N TRP A 381 11.57 18.48 3.29
CA TRP A 381 11.70 19.06 1.96
C TRP A 381 10.42 19.71 1.47
N PHE A 382 9.27 19.07 1.66
CA PHE A 382 8.00 19.65 1.23
C PHE A 382 7.69 20.97 1.96
N ILE A 383 7.87 21.00 3.28
CA ILE A 383 7.66 22.19 4.11
C ILE A 383 8.64 23.30 3.71
N GLU A 384 9.93 23.00 3.60
CA GLU A 384 10.96 23.98 3.26
C GLU A 384 10.75 24.57 1.85
N THR A 385 10.42 23.73 0.87
CA THR A 385 10.32 24.13 -0.54
C THR A 385 9.04 24.90 -0.84
N TYR A 386 7.90 24.42 -0.33
CA TYR A 386 6.58 24.93 -0.73
C TYR A 386 5.93 25.81 0.33
N ASN A 387 6.44 25.79 1.57
CA ASN A 387 5.80 26.43 2.71
C ASN A 387 4.31 26.05 2.83
N ARG A 388 4.02 24.75 2.70
CA ARG A 388 2.67 24.15 2.75
C ARG A 388 2.59 23.05 3.81
N PRO A 389 1.40 22.76 4.36
CA PRO A 389 1.20 21.72 5.36
C PRO A 389 1.72 20.33 4.93
N GLY A 390 2.69 19.80 5.66
CA GLY A 390 3.24 18.46 5.46
C GLY A 390 3.33 17.71 6.79
N TYR A 391 2.96 16.44 6.80
CA TYR A 391 2.87 15.65 8.02
C TYR A 391 3.55 14.30 7.87
N THR A 392 4.21 13.87 8.93
CA THR A 392 4.61 12.48 9.16
C THR A 392 3.66 11.91 10.21
N ILE A 393 2.98 10.82 9.87
CA ILE A 393 2.03 10.13 10.75
C ILE A 393 2.67 8.81 11.19
N GLU A 394 3.09 8.73 12.45
CA GLU A 394 3.71 7.54 13.04
C GLU A 394 2.63 6.64 13.65
N CYS A 395 2.13 5.67 12.90
CA CYS A 395 1.01 4.82 13.30
C CYS A 395 1.41 3.73 14.31
N GLY A 396 0.45 3.30 15.14
CA GLY A 396 0.61 2.13 16.00
C GLY A 396 1.68 2.27 17.08
N LEU A 397 1.90 1.20 17.84
CA LEU A 397 2.83 1.15 18.97
C LEU A 397 3.61 -0.17 18.98
N GLY A 398 4.82 -0.15 19.55
CA GLY A 398 5.65 -1.35 19.72
C GLY A 398 6.95 -1.28 18.93
N GLU A 399 7.34 -2.40 18.33
CA GLU A 399 8.55 -2.54 17.54
C GLU A 399 8.22 -3.02 16.13
N ASN A 400 8.74 -2.33 15.12
CA ASN A 400 8.58 -2.71 13.73
C ASN A 400 9.25 -4.06 13.40
N PRO A 401 8.67 -4.86 12.48
CA PRO A 401 7.39 -4.62 11.81
C PRO A 401 6.20 -4.85 12.75
N LEU A 402 5.26 -3.89 12.78
CA LEU A 402 4.06 -4.03 13.60
C LEU A 402 3.19 -5.19 13.07
N PRO A 403 2.59 -6.02 13.94
CA PRO A 403 1.78 -7.15 13.52
C PRO A 403 0.42 -6.68 12.99
N MET A 404 -0.14 -7.44 12.02
CA MET A 404 -1.49 -7.18 11.47
C MET A 404 -2.61 -7.21 12.52
N SER A 405 -2.38 -7.79 13.71
CA SER A 405 -3.33 -7.71 14.82
C SER A 405 -3.59 -6.28 15.31
N GLN A 406 -2.69 -5.32 15.06
CA GLN A 406 -2.90 -3.90 15.36
C GLN A 406 -3.66 -3.14 14.26
N PHE A 407 -3.84 -3.74 13.07
CA PHE A 407 -4.31 -3.00 11.90
C PHE A 407 -5.67 -2.32 12.11
N ASP A 408 -6.64 -3.02 12.70
CA ASP A 408 -7.99 -2.47 12.89
C ASP A 408 -8.00 -1.24 13.81
N GLU A 409 -7.14 -1.23 14.83
CA GLU A 409 -6.95 -0.07 15.70
C GLU A 409 -6.24 1.07 14.96
N ILE A 410 -5.15 0.78 14.26
CA ILE A 410 -4.42 1.75 13.44
C ILE A 410 -5.37 2.42 12.45
N TYR A 411 -6.16 1.64 11.69
CA TYR A 411 -7.07 2.19 10.69
C TYR A 411 -8.17 3.04 11.32
N ARG A 412 -8.77 2.58 12.43
CA ARG A 412 -9.80 3.32 13.16
C ARG A 412 -9.31 4.69 13.63
N GLU A 413 -8.07 4.77 14.11
CA GLU A 413 -7.46 6.02 14.58
C GLU A 413 -7.08 6.96 13.43
N ASN A 414 -6.79 6.42 12.24
CA ASN A 414 -6.27 7.22 11.12
C ASN A 414 -7.30 7.61 10.06
N ILE A 415 -8.48 6.98 10.03
CA ILE A 415 -9.53 7.31 9.05
C ILE A 415 -9.97 8.78 9.14
N GLY A 416 -9.99 9.34 10.36
CA GLY A 416 -10.29 10.76 10.59
C GLY A 416 -9.26 11.68 9.94
N ILE A 417 -7.97 11.42 10.15
CA ILE A 417 -6.86 12.17 9.53
C ILE A 417 -7.00 12.19 8.00
N LEU A 418 -7.22 11.02 7.39
CA LEU A 418 -7.30 10.88 5.93
C LEU A 418 -8.48 11.66 5.31
N VAL A 419 -9.63 11.65 5.98
CA VAL A 419 -10.83 12.38 5.54
C VAL A 419 -10.67 13.88 5.76
N LEU A 420 -10.20 14.30 6.93
CA LEU A 420 -10.06 15.71 7.29
C LEU A 420 -8.97 16.41 6.48
N ALA A 421 -7.88 15.70 6.14
CA ALA A 421 -6.87 16.23 5.22
C ALA A 421 -7.47 16.51 3.83
N ALA A 422 -8.31 15.61 3.31
CA ALA A 422 -9.00 15.79 2.03
C ALA A 422 -10.00 16.96 2.06
N LEU A 423 -10.58 17.26 3.23
CA LEU A 423 -11.53 18.36 3.42
C LEU A 423 -10.88 19.67 3.90
N SER A 424 -9.58 19.66 4.17
CA SER A 424 -8.83 20.80 4.72
C SER A 424 -9.32 21.31 6.08
N CYS A 425 -9.79 20.43 6.97
CA CYS A 425 -10.37 20.78 8.29
C CYS A 425 -11.28 22.04 8.24
#